data_AF-A0A370GRK5-F1
#
_entry.id   AF-A0A370GRK5-F1
#
_cell.length_a   1.000
_cell.length_b   1.000
_cell.length_c   1.000
_cell.angle_alpha   90.00
_cell.angle_beta   90.00
_cell.angle_gamma   90.00
#
_symmetry.space_group_name_H-M   'P 1'
#
loop_
_entity.id
_entity.type
_entity.pdbx_description
1 polymer ?
#
loop_
_entity_poly.entity_id
_entity_poly.type
_entity_poly.pdbx_seq_one_letter_code
_entity_poly.pdbx_strand_id
1 'polypeptide(L)'
;MTVYTTIDSPLGELLLAGEPAGDGVVLTALSIEGGKSVAVQSDWIADPAAFETVVAQLRDYFDGERTGFDLEFGGAGSDFQRRVWKELEQIPYGSTVTYGEIASRIGASRAAVRAVGTAIGANPLLIVRPCHRVIGADGSLTGYAGGVDRKQRLLELEQARVAA
;
A
#
# COMPACT_ATOMS: atom_id res chain seq x y z
N MET A 1 19.03 5.86 -8.88
CA MET A 1 19.30 6.78 -7.76
C MET A 1 17.95 7.04 -7.10
N THR A 2 17.84 6.84 -5.79
CA THR A 2 16.55 6.98 -5.10
C THR A 2 16.38 8.41 -4.60
N VAL A 3 15.23 8.99 -4.90
CA VAL A 3 14.77 10.25 -4.30
C VAL A 3 13.67 9.98 -3.28
N TYR A 4 13.49 10.89 -2.33
CA TYR A 4 12.45 10.77 -1.32
C TYR A 4 11.88 12.13 -0.90
N THR A 5 10.71 12.08 -0.28
CA THR A 5 10.13 13.21 0.46
C THR A 5 9.27 12.69 1.61
N THR A 6 8.96 13.53 2.59
CA THR A 6 7.98 13.25 3.64
C THR A 6 6.81 14.21 3.55
N ILE A 7 5.60 13.73 3.87
CA ILE A 7 4.39 14.56 3.93
C ILE A 7 3.54 14.20 5.14
N ASP A 8 2.83 15.19 5.68
CA ASP A 8 1.79 14.96 6.67
C ASP A 8 0.54 14.34 6.03
N SER A 9 -0.16 13.49 6.79
CA SER A 9 -1.44 12.91 6.38
C SER A 9 -2.36 12.63 7.58
N PRO A 10 -3.66 12.34 7.35
CA PRO A 10 -4.55 11.87 8.42
C PRO A 10 -4.11 10.56 9.11
N LEU A 11 -3.11 9.86 8.55
CA LEU A 11 -2.54 8.64 9.11
C LEU A 11 -1.22 8.88 9.87
N GLY A 12 -0.73 10.12 9.92
CA GLY A 12 0.61 10.47 10.40
C GLY A 12 1.56 10.79 9.23
N GLU A 13 2.84 10.95 9.53
CA GLU A 13 3.86 11.24 8.51
C GLU A 13 4.01 10.06 7.53
N LEU A 14 3.98 10.37 6.23
CA LEU A 14 4.23 9.45 5.14
C LEU A 14 5.61 9.71 4.55
N LEU A 15 6.41 8.65 4.41
CA LEU A 15 7.64 8.66 3.64
C LEU A 15 7.36 8.12 2.24
N LEU A 16 7.67 8.93 1.22
CA LEU A 16 7.59 8.56 -0.19
C LEU A 16 9.01 8.39 -0.73
N ALA A 17 9.28 7.31 -1.45
CA ALA A 17 10.55 7.10 -2.13
C ALA A 17 10.34 6.51 -3.52
N GLY A 18 11.21 6.87 -4.45
CA GLY A 18 11.06 6.49 -5.85
C GLY A 18 12.32 6.71 -6.66
N GLU A 19 12.27 6.25 -7.91
CA GLU A 19 13.29 6.53 -8.90
C GLU A 19 12.80 7.65 -9.83
N PRO A 20 13.60 8.69 -10.10
CA PRO A 20 13.22 9.75 -11.02
C PRO A 20 12.87 9.19 -12.41
N ALA A 21 11.74 9.63 -12.97
CA ALA A 21 11.27 9.23 -14.28
C ALA A 21 10.54 10.40 -14.95
N GLY A 22 11.09 10.89 -16.06
CA GLY A 22 10.52 12.07 -16.75
C GLY A 22 10.50 13.29 -15.84
N ASP A 23 9.30 13.85 -15.64
CA ASP A 23 8.98 14.98 -14.76
C ASP A 23 8.50 14.56 -13.36
N GLY A 24 8.51 13.26 -13.04
CA GLY A 24 8.08 12.74 -11.75
C GLY A 24 8.93 11.57 -11.27
N VAL A 25 8.26 10.60 -10.64
CA VAL A 25 8.89 9.40 -10.08
C VAL A 25 8.12 8.14 -10.41
N VAL A 26 8.86 7.05 -10.57
CA VAL A 26 8.32 5.71 -10.33
C VAL A 26 8.37 5.47 -8.82
N LEU A 27 7.21 5.44 -8.17
CA LEU A 27 7.10 5.25 -6.72
C LEU A 27 7.51 3.82 -6.34
N THR A 28 8.50 3.67 -5.47
CA THR A 28 9.02 2.36 -5.04
C THR A 28 8.76 2.06 -3.56
N ALA A 29 8.50 3.09 -2.76
CA ALA A 29 8.04 2.93 -1.39
C ALA A 29 7.07 4.04 -0.96
N LEU A 30 6.07 3.65 -0.16
CA LEU A 30 5.18 4.52 0.62
C LEU A 30 4.99 3.86 1.98
N SER A 31 5.58 4.44 3.02
CA SER A 31 5.47 3.94 4.40
C SER A 31 4.93 5.00 5.35
N ILE A 32 4.33 4.53 6.45
CA ILE A 32 3.78 5.39 7.51
C ILE A 32 4.70 5.30 8.73
N GLU A 33 4.94 6.43 9.38
CA GLU A 33 5.71 6.49 10.63
C GLU A 33 5.25 5.46 11.69
N GLY A 34 6.23 4.91 12.41
CA GLY A 34 5.99 3.90 13.46
C GLY A 34 5.51 2.54 12.95
N GLY A 35 5.32 2.37 11.63
CA GLY A 35 5.04 1.07 11.02
C GLY A 35 6.29 0.22 10.81
N LYS A 36 6.15 -0.89 10.06
CA LYS A 36 7.29 -1.57 9.44
C LYS A 36 7.82 -0.68 8.31
N SER A 37 8.48 0.42 8.69
CA SER A 37 8.87 1.49 7.78
C SER A 37 10.10 1.12 6.97
N VAL A 38 10.16 1.63 5.75
CA VAL A 38 11.45 1.82 5.08
C VAL A 38 12.13 2.99 5.79
N ALA A 39 13.40 2.83 6.16
CA ALA A 39 14.20 3.92 6.68
C ALA A 39 14.91 4.61 5.51
N VAL A 40 14.93 5.95 5.53
CA VAL A 40 15.73 6.74 4.59
C VAL A 40 17.18 6.27 4.68
N GLN A 41 17.78 5.97 3.52
CA GLN A 41 19.18 5.54 3.44
C GLN A 41 20.07 6.74 3.17
N SER A 42 21.34 6.65 3.57
CA SER A 42 22.30 7.76 3.49
C SER A 42 22.61 8.24 2.06
N ASP A 43 22.34 7.40 1.06
CA ASP A 43 22.54 7.66 -0.36
C ASP A 43 21.29 8.18 -1.08
N TRP A 44 20.17 8.33 -0.37
CA TRP A 44 18.94 8.88 -0.93
C TRP A 44 18.98 10.41 -0.97
N ILE A 45 18.36 11.00 -1.99
CA ILE A 45 18.29 12.45 -2.15
C ILE A 45 16.88 12.96 -1.83
N ALA A 46 16.79 13.98 -0.98
CA ALA A 46 15.52 14.67 -0.76
C ALA A 46 15.16 15.49 -2.01
N ASP A 47 14.02 15.19 -2.62
CA ASP A 47 13.50 15.92 -3.79
C ASP A 47 11.97 15.99 -3.72
N PRO A 48 11.41 16.94 -2.94
CA PRO A 48 9.96 17.08 -2.81
C PRO A 48 9.24 17.38 -4.13
N ALA A 49 9.89 18.07 -5.07
CA ALA A 49 9.29 18.47 -6.34
C ALA A 49 8.99 17.26 -7.23
N ALA A 50 9.85 16.23 -7.20
CA ALA A 50 9.63 15.00 -7.96
C ALA A 50 8.36 14.22 -7.55
N PHE A 51 7.78 14.51 -6.38
CA PHE A 51 6.59 13.83 -5.87
C PHE A 51 5.30 14.65 -5.97
N GLU A 52 5.30 15.83 -6.59
CA GLU A 52 4.12 16.72 -6.63
C GLU A 52 2.83 16.01 -7.07
N THR A 53 2.88 15.21 -8.14
CA THR A 53 1.75 14.41 -8.62
C THR A 53 1.30 13.34 -7.61
N VAL A 54 2.24 12.66 -6.96
CA VAL A 54 1.95 11.64 -5.93
C VAL A 54 1.27 12.29 -4.74
N VAL A 55 1.80 13.42 -4.27
CA VAL A 55 1.27 14.17 -3.12
C VAL A 55 -0.13 14.70 -3.41
N ALA A 56 -0.37 15.25 -4.61
CA ALA A 56 -1.68 15.73 -5.02
C ALA A 56 -2.72 14.59 -4.99
N GLN A 57 -2.43 13.45 -5.60
CA GLN A 57 -3.37 12.33 -5.61
C GLN A 57 -3.60 11.72 -4.22
N LEU A 58 -2.58 11.69 -3.35
CA LEU A 58 -2.77 11.24 -1.96
C LEU A 58 -3.69 12.18 -1.19
N ARG A 59 -3.59 13.50 -1.40
CA ARG A 59 -4.50 14.48 -0.80
C ARG A 59 -5.94 14.27 -1.28
N ASP A 60 -6.16 14.21 -2.60
CA ASP A 60 -7.49 13.92 -3.16
C ASP A 60 -8.09 12.62 -2.59
N TYR A 61 -7.26 11.58 -2.40
CA TYR A 61 -7.69 10.31 -1.83
C TYR A 61 -8.13 10.46 -0.37
N PHE A 62 -7.34 11.17 0.45
CA PHE A 62 -7.68 11.41 1.86
C PHE A 62 -8.89 12.33 2.04
N ASP A 63 -9.13 13.24 1.09
CA ASP A 63 -10.30 14.13 1.07
C ASP A 63 -11.55 13.42 0.52
N GLY A 64 -11.43 12.17 0.04
CA GLY A 64 -12.53 11.37 -0.50
C GLY A 64 -12.93 11.75 -1.93
N GLU A 65 -12.14 12.59 -2.59
CA GLU A 65 -12.38 13.07 -3.97
C GLU A 65 -11.84 12.10 -5.03
N ARG A 66 -11.02 11.12 -4.62
CA ARG A 66 -10.37 10.14 -5.49
C ARG A 66 -10.52 8.71 -5.00
N THR A 67 -10.87 7.80 -5.91
CA THR A 67 -11.01 6.36 -5.63
C THR A 67 -9.92 5.49 -6.26
N GLY A 68 -8.97 6.05 -6.99
CA GLY A 68 -7.88 5.31 -7.64
C GLY A 68 -6.67 6.19 -7.96
N PHE A 69 -5.51 5.56 -8.13
CA PHE A 69 -4.26 6.25 -8.42
C PHE A 69 -3.86 6.07 -9.87
N ASP A 70 -3.47 7.18 -10.51
CA ASP A 70 -2.82 7.20 -11.83
C ASP A 70 -1.36 7.54 -11.62
N LEU A 71 -0.60 6.57 -11.10
CA LEU A 71 0.80 6.72 -10.70
C LEU A 71 1.60 5.56 -11.28
N GLU A 72 2.80 5.85 -11.78
CA GLU A 72 3.77 4.80 -12.03
C GLU A 72 4.36 4.33 -10.70
N PHE A 73 4.22 3.04 -10.40
CA PHE A 73 4.76 2.48 -9.17
C PHE A 73 5.27 1.05 -9.37
N GLY A 74 6.20 0.66 -8.52
CA GLY A 74 6.85 -0.63 -8.56
C GLY A 74 7.46 -1.00 -7.21
N GLY A 75 8.36 -1.97 -7.22
CA GLY A 75 9.08 -2.34 -6.00
C GLY A 75 9.78 -3.67 -6.15
N ALA A 76 10.92 -3.79 -5.47
CA ALA A 76 11.64 -5.04 -5.38
C ALA A 76 10.83 -6.06 -4.56
N GLY A 77 10.82 -7.31 -5.01
CA GLY A 77 10.18 -8.42 -4.32
C GLY A 77 10.54 -9.74 -4.98
N SER A 78 10.17 -10.86 -4.34
CA SER A 78 10.22 -12.17 -4.99
C SER A 78 9.11 -12.31 -6.03
N ASP A 79 9.22 -13.31 -6.92
CA ASP A 79 8.13 -13.64 -7.86
C ASP A 79 6.80 -13.91 -7.15
N PHE A 80 6.86 -14.56 -5.99
CA PHE A 80 5.68 -14.83 -5.17
C PHE A 80 5.07 -13.54 -4.62
N GLN A 81 5.89 -12.63 -4.08
CA GLN A 81 5.42 -11.33 -3.61
C GLN A 81 4.79 -10.52 -4.72
N ARG A 82 5.45 -10.41 -5.88
CA ARG A 82 4.90 -9.68 -7.05
C ARG A 82 3.55 -10.22 -7.50
N ARG A 83 3.37 -11.55 -7.51
CA ARG A 83 2.08 -12.17 -7.84
C ARG A 83 0.99 -11.80 -6.83
N VAL A 84 1.28 -11.88 -5.54
CA VAL A 84 0.34 -11.46 -4.47
C VAL A 84 -0.01 -9.99 -4.61
N TRP A 85 1.00 -9.14 -4.81
CA TRP A 85 0.84 -7.69 -4.94
C TRP A 85 0.00 -7.28 -6.14
N LYS A 86 0.18 -7.95 -7.27
CA LYS A 86 -0.66 -7.75 -8.46
C LYS A 86 -2.13 -8.03 -8.17
N GLU A 87 -2.44 -9.06 -7.39
CA GLU A 87 -3.83 -9.31 -6.96
C GLU A 87 -4.36 -8.26 -5.99
N LEU A 88 -3.52 -7.68 -5.13
CA LEU A 88 -3.94 -6.56 -4.27
C LEU A 88 -4.36 -5.35 -5.10
N GLU A 89 -3.61 -5.04 -6.15
CA GLU A 89 -3.87 -3.92 -7.07
C GLU A 89 -5.21 -4.08 -7.81
N GLN A 90 -5.76 -5.31 -7.90
CA GLN A 90 -7.08 -5.56 -8.49
C GLN A 90 -8.24 -5.36 -7.53
N ILE A 91 -8.01 -5.13 -6.23
CA ILE A 91 -9.10 -4.96 -5.24
C ILE A 91 -9.69 -3.55 -5.39
N PRO A 92 -10.96 -3.38 -5.78
CA PRO A 92 -11.56 -2.06 -5.95
C PRO A 92 -11.65 -1.25 -4.65
N TYR A 93 -11.65 0.07 -4.77
CA TYR A 93 -11.98 0.98 -3.68
C TYR A 93 -13.34 0.65 -3.06
N GLY A 94 -13.43 0.70 -1.72
CA GLY A 94 -14.68 0.43 -0.99
C GLY A 94 -15.06 -1.05 -0.94
N SER A 95 -14.13 -1.95 -1.31
CA SER A 95 -14.33 -3.39 -1.22
C SER A 95 -13.25 -4.05 -0.36
N THR A 96 -13.59 -5.22 0.18
CA THR A 96 -12.66 -6.05 0.95
C THR A 96 -12.62 -7.46 0.36
N VAL A 97 -11.51 -8.15 0.62
CA VAL A 97 -11.33 -9.57 0.31
C VAL A 97 -10.62 -10.25 1.47
N THR A 98 -10.73 -11.56 1.57
CA THR A 98 -10.05 -12.34 2.61
C THR A 98 -8.65 -12.79 2.16
N TYR A 99 -7.77 -13.07 3.12
CA TYR A 99 -6.47 -13.71 2.84
C TYR A 99 -6.62 -15.03 2.05
N GLY A 100 -7.70 -15.78 2.31
CA GLY A 100 -8.01 -17.02 1.60
C GLY A 100 -8.39 -16.79 0.14
N GLU A 101 -9.15 -15.75 -0.14
CA GLU A 101 -9.48 -15.37 -1.52
C GLU A 101 -8.25 -14.95 -2.32
N ILE A 102 -7.34 -14.15 -1.75
CA ILE A 102 -6.07 -13.83 -2.41
C ILE A 102 -5.27 -15.10 -2.70
N ALA A 103 -5.18 -16.02 -1.74
CA ALA A 103 -4.50 -17.30 -1.94
C ALA A 103 -5.14 -18.11 -3.09
N SER A 104 -6.47 -18.12 -3.16
CA SER A 104 -7.21 -18.78 -4.24
C SER A 104 -6.94 -18.14 -5.61
N ARG A 105 -6.96 -16.80 -5.70
CA ARG A 105 -6.75 -16.06 -6.96
C ARG A 105 -5.36 -16.29 -7.55
N ILE A 106 -4.32 -16.39 -6.70
CA ILE A 106 -2.97 -16.71 -7.16
C ILE A 106 -2.73 -18.22 -7.35
N GLY A 107 -3.72 -19.09 -7.12
CA GLY A 107 -3.56 -20.55 -7.21
C GLY A 107 -2.67 -21.16 -6.11
N ALA A 108 -2.57 -20.50 -4.95
CA ALA A 108 -1.84 -21.03 -3.80
C ALA A 108 -2.72 -21.99 -2.98
N SER A 109 -2.11 -23.02 -2.39
CA SER A 109 -2.83 -23.95 -1.53
C SER A 109 -3.28 -23.29 -0.22
N ARG A 110 -4.29 -23.87 0.44
CA ARG A 110 -4.75 -23.38 1.76
C ARG A 110 -3.63 -23.35 2.81
N ALA A 111 -2.66 -24.26 2.71
CA ALA A 111 -1.49 -24.28 3.59
C ALA A 111 -0.57 -23.06 3.40
N ALA A 112 -0.61 -22.42 2.22
CA ALA A 112 0.19 -21.26 1.88
C ALA A 112 -0.45 -19.91 2.28
N VAL A 113 -1.65 -19.89 2.88
CA VAL A 113 -2.32 -18.64 3.31
C VAL A 113 -1.45 -17.80 4.24
N ARG A 114 -0.68 -18.44 5.14
CA ARG A 114 0.28 -17.72 6.00
C ARG A 114 1.38 -17.03 5.18
N ALA A 115 1.90 -17.68 4.14
CA ALA A 115 2.91 -17.11 3.26
C ALA A 115 2.33 -15.93 2.44
N VAL A 116 1.07 -16.02 2.02
CA VAL A 116 0.33 -14.91 1.41
C VAL A 116 0.23 -13.74 2.38
N GLY A 117 -0.15 -13.96 3.64
CA GLY A 117 -0.16 -12.93 4.67
C GLY A 117 1.19 -12.23 4.84
N THR A 118 2.29 -13.00 4.87
CA THR A 118 3.66 -12.44 4.92
C THR A 118 3.99 -11.61 3.68
N ALA A 119 3.60 -12.07 2.48
CA ALA A 119 3.83 -11.32 1.24
C ALA A 119 3.02 -10.01 1.20
N ILE A 120 1.77 -10.02 1.67
CA ILE A 120 0.93 -8.82 1.81
C ILE A 120 1.57 -7.84 2.80
N GLY A 121 2.05 -8.33 3.95
CA GLY A 121 2.70 -7.51 4.96
C GLY A 121 4.07 -6.94 4.53
N ALA A 122 4.66 -7.49 3.48
CA ALA A 122 5.89 -6.98 2.86
C ALA A 122 5.62 -5.93 1.75
N ASN A 123 4.37 -5.51 1.56
CA ASN A 123 4.02 -4.48 0.59
C ASN A 123 4.81 -3.17 0.86
N PRO A 124 5.67 -2.72 -0.08
CA PRO A 124 6.42 -1.47 0.08
C PRO A 124 5.58 -0.21 -0.17
N LEU A 125 4.39 -0.33 -0.78
CA LEU A 125 3.56 0.78 -1.24
C LEU A 125 2.23 0.78 -0.47
N LEU A 126 2.24 1.20 0.79
CA LEU A 126 0.99 1.31 1.55
C LEU A 126 0.02 2.28 0.85
N ILE A 127 -1.28 2.11 1.07
CA ILE A 127 -2.38 2.92 0.48
C ILE A 127 -2.53 2.69 -1.03
N VAL A 128 -1.49 3.00 -1.83
CA VAL A 128 -1.48 2.85 -3.30
C VAL A 128 -1.64 1.40 -3.71
N ARG A 129 -0.86 0.48 -3.10
CA ARG A 129 -1.15 -0.95 -3.18
C ARG A 129 -2.01 -1.33 -1.96
N PRO A 130 -3.29 -1.68 -2.16
CA PRO A 130 -4.30 -1.58 -1.10
C PRO A 130 -4.32 -2.82 -0.19
N CYS A 131 -3.22 -3.09 0.51
CA CYS A 131 -3.13 -4.21 1.46
C CYS A 131 -4.07 -4.06 2.68
N HIS A 132 -4.56 -2.84 2.97
CA HIS A 132 -5.58 -2.59 3.98
C HIS A 132 -6.93 -3.21 3.64
N ARG A 133 -7.20 -3.48 2.36
CA ARG A 133 -8.45 -4.11 1.88
C ARG A 133 -8.50 -5.63 2.08
N VAL A 134 -7.42 -6.25 2.58
CA VAL A 134 -7.40 -7.70 2.88
C VAL A 134 -7.68 -7.95 4.35
N ILE A 135 -8.71 -8.73 4.68
CA ILE A 135 -9.15 -8.97 6.06
C ILE A 135 -9.20 -10.47 6.41
N GLY A 136 -9.38 -10.77 7.71
CA GLY A 136 -9.67 -12.12 8.17
C GLY A 136 -11.01 -12.62 7.65
N ALA A 137 -11.17 -13.94 7.50
CA ALA A 137 -12.43 -14.54 7.07
C ALA A 137 -13.57 -14.39 8.10
N ASP A 138 -13.24 -14.02 9.33
CA ASP A 138 -14.14 -13.68 10.44
C ASP A 138 -14.40 -12.16 10.53
N GLY A 139 -13.95 -11.38 9.55
CA GLY A 139 -14.03 -9.92 9.56
C GLY A 139 -12.92 -9.23 10.36
N SER A 140 -11.99 -9.99 10.96
CA SER A 140 -10.94 -9.38 11.80
C SER A 140 -9.98 -8.51 11.00
N LEU A 141 -9.66 -7.33 11.57
CA LEU A 141 -8.65 -6.43 11.04
C LEU A 141 -7.30 -6.77 11.68
N THR A 142 -6.43 -7.43 10.92
CA THR A 142 -5.08 -7.79 11.37
C THR A 142 -4.04 -7.46 10.30
N GLY A 143 -2.76 -7.53 10.68
CA GLY A 143 -1.65 -7.66 9.72
C GLY A 143 -1.33 -6.46 8.84
N TYR A 144 -1.73 -5.24 9.21
CA TYR A 144 -1.35 -4.03 8.48
C TYR A 144 -0.01 -3.46 8.95
N ALA A 145 0.91 -3.21 8.01
CA ALA A 145 2.24 -2.72 8.32
C ALA A 145 2.25 -1.34 9.00
N GLY A 146 1.23 -0.51 8.74
CA GLY A 146 1.01 0.77 9.41
C GLY A 146 0.22 0.69 10.72
N GLY A 147 -0.18 -0.49 11.19
CA GLY A 147 -1.00 -0.67 12.39
C GLY A 147 -2.52 -0.75 12.12
N VAL A 148 -3.23 -1.50 12.98
CA VAL A 148 -4.65 -1.84 12.74
C VAL A 148 -5.55 -0.62 12.73
N ASP A 149 -5.30 0.37 13.60
CA ASP A 149 -6.11 1.60 13.68
C ASP A 149 -6.10 2.38 12.36
N ARG A 150 -4.93 2.47 11.70
CA ARG A 150 -4.79 3.12 10.40
C ARG A 150 -5.49 2.35 9.28
N LYS A 151 -5.43 1.02 9.33
CA LYS A 151 -6.19 0.16 8.41
C LYS A 151 -7.69 0.36 8.56
N GLN A 152 -8.19 0.44 9.78
CA GLN A 152 -9.60 0.73 10.05
C GLN A 152 -9.99 2.10 9.47
N ARG A 153 -9.19 3.14 9.73
CA ARG A 153 -9.46 4.50 9.24
C ARG A 153 -9.48 4.59 7.71
N LEU A 154 -8.61 3.85 7.01
CA LEU A 154 -8.64 3.72 5.56
C LEU A 154 -9.92 3.03 5.07
N LEU A 155 -10.33 1.92 5.70
CA LEU A 155 -11.57 1.23 5.32
C LEU A 155 -12.81 2.10 5.55
N GLU A 156 -12.83 2.90 6.62
CA GLU A 156 -13.89 3.87 6.92
C GLU A 156 -13.95 5.00 5.89
N LEU A 157 -12.80 5.58 5.53
CA LEU A 157 -12.68 6.57 4.44
C LEU A 157 -13.28 6.01 3.14
N GLU A 158 -12.95 4.76 2.82
CA GLU A 158 -13.44 4.10 1.60
C GLU A 158 -14.90 3.62 1.67
N GLN A 159 -15.57 3.78 2.82
CA GLN A 159 -16.89 3.22 3.09
C GLN A 159 -16.96 1.72 2.76
N ALA A 160 -15.87 1.01 3.05
CA ALA A 160 -15.68 -0.34 2.57
C ALA A 160 -16.68 -1.32 3.18
N ARG A 161 -17.33 -2.12 2.33
CA ARG A 161 -18.18 -3.22 2.80
C ARG A 161 -17.29 -4.36 3.28
N VAL A 162 -17.39 -4.67 4.58
CA VAL A 162 -16.80 -5.89 5.14
C VAL A 162 -17.59 -7.07 4.55
N ALA A 163 -16.90 -7.95 3.83
CA ALA A 163 -17.53 -9.17 3.32
C ALA A 163 -18.06 -10.00 4.51
N ALA A 164 -19.34 -10.36 4.46
CA ALA A 164 -20.02 -11.18 5.46
C ALA A 164 -19.62 -12.66 5.36
#